data_AF-A0A1F6DBB5-F1
#
_entry.id   AF-A0A1F6DBB5-F1
#
_cell.length_a   1.000
_cell.length_b   1.000
_cell.length_c   1.000
_cell.angle_alpha   90.00
_cell.angle_beta   90.00
_cell.angle_gamma   90.00
#
_symmetry.space_group_name_H-M   'P 1'
#
loop_
_entity.id
_entity.type
_entity.pdbx_description
1 polymer ?
#
loop_
_entity_poly.entity_id
_entity_poly.type
_entity_poly.pdbx_seq_one_letter_code
_entity_poly.pdbx_strand_id
1 'polypeptide(L)'
;MFFLEVATMERWLSNAKLDRFVRRAVTRTPDTGIKPIAAMVQHLLSAEGTVRPCQMLPDEDWVYASLSRLIKKGIIEKYVHESTGGIRYRVSAYPREQR
;
A
#
# COMPACT_ATOMS: atom_id res chain seq x y z
N MET A 1 19.08 -19.70 -22.29
CA MET A 1 19.04 -19.27 -20.88
C MET A 1 18.34 -17.91 -20.86
N PHE A 2 17.03 -17.89 -20.61
CA PHE A 2 16.21 -16.67 -20.65
C PHE A 2 16.28 -15.99 -19.28
N PHE A 3 17.05 -14.91 -19.16
CA PHE A 3 17.02 -14.00 -18.01
C PHE A 3 16.52 -12.65 -18.51
N LEU A 4 15.20 -12.52 -18.71
CA LEU A 4 14.63 -11.25 -19.21
C LEU A 4 13.13 -11.10 -18.98
N GLU A 5 12.58 -11.45 -17.80
CA GLU A 5 11.13 -11.26 -17.53
C GLU A 5 10.78 -10.82 -16.10
N VAL A 6 11.65 -10.08 -15.40
CA VAL A 6 11.29 -9.50 -14.08
C VAL A 6 11.42 -7.97 -14.03
N ALA A 7 11.85 -7.34 -15.13
CA ALA A 7 12.00 -5.88 -15.22
C ALA A 7 10.82 -5.17 -15.92
N THR A 8 9.96 -5.89 -16.65
CA THR A 8 8.96 -5.26 -17.55
C THR A 8 7.59 -5.01 -16.89
N MET A 9 7.37 -5.50 -15.66
CA MET A 9 6.21 -5.11 -14.83
C MET A 9 6.55 -3.90 -13.92
N GLU A 10 7.70 -3.26 -14.11
CA GLU A 10 8.04 -2.03 -13.40
C GLU A 10 7.22 -0.81 -13.92
N ARG A 11 6.33 -0.32 -13.05
CA ARG A 11 6.23 1.10 -12.65
C ARG A 11 5.50 2.12 -13.53
N TRP A 12 4.31 1.84 -14.07
CA TRP A 12 3.47 2.98 -14.49
C TRP A 12 3.00 3.80 -13.26
N LEU A 13 2.63 3.10 -12.17
CA LEU A 13 2.40 3.71 -10.87
C LEU A 13 3.73 3.70 -10.12
N SER A 14 4.52 4.76 -10.28
CA SER A 14 5.80 4.91 -9.56
C SER A 14 5.59 4.63 -8.06
N ASN A 15 6.58 4.05 -7.38
CA ASN A 15 6.48 3.69 -5.96
C ASN A 15 5.93 4.85 -5.10
N ALA A 16 6.32 6.09 -5.39
CA ALA A 16 5.80 7.28 -4.72
C ALA A 16 4.29 7.53 -4.92
N LYS A 17 3.74 7.25 -6.10
CA LYS A 17 2.30 7.35 -6.36
C LYS A 17 1.54 6.27 -5.60
N LEU A 18 2.00 5.01 -5.67
CA LEU A 18 1.39 3.91 -4.91
C LEU A 18 1.42 4.21 -3.40
N ASP A 19 2.55 4.66 -2.89
CA ASP A 19 2.72 5.04 -1.48
C ASP A 19 1.71 6.13 -1.05
N ARG A 20 1.38 7.10 -1.93
CA ARG A 20 0.35 8.12 -1.66
C ARG A 20 -1.05 7.51 -1.56
N PHE A 21 -1.42 6.62 -2.49
CA PHE A 21 -2.72 5.95 -2.47
C PHE A 21 -2.85 5.00 -1.29
N VAL A 22 -1.82 4.22 -0.98
CA VAL A 22 -1.77 3.32 0.18
C VAL A 22 -1.89 4.11 1.47
N ARG A 23 -1.13 5.20 1.64
CA ARG A 23 -1.28 6.08 2.81
C ARG A 23 -2.72 6.60 2.94
N ARG A 24 -3.33 7.03 1.84
CA ARG A 24 -4.72 7.54 1.84
C ARG A 24 -5.73 6.44 2.16
N ALA A 25 -5.53 5.23 1.65
CA ALA A 25 -6.34 4.06 1.99
C ALA A 25 -6.25 3.77 3.49
N VAL A 26 -5.06 3.67 4.05
CA VAL A 26 -4.87 3.44 5.50
C VAL A 26 -5.43 4.56 6.36
N THR A 27 -5.40 5.81 5.88
CA THR A 27 -6.03 6.95 6.58
C THR A 27 -7.56 6.81 6.62
N ARG A 28 -8.17 6.30 5.54
CA ARG A 28 -9.64 6.13 5.43
C ARG A 28 -10.14 4.84 6.08
N THR A 29 -9.28 3.82 6.17
CA THR A 29 -9.57 2.53 6.79
C THR A 29 -8.52 2.23 7.85
N PRO A 30 -8.48 3.01 8.95
CA PRO A 30 -7.55 2.77 10.05
C PRO A 30 -7.87 1.44 10.74
N ASP A 31 -6.85 0.83 11.34
CA ASP A 31 -7.00 -0.39 12.12
C ASP A 31 -7.61 -1.53 11.32
N THR A 32 -7.14 -1.69 10.08
CA THR A 32 -7.57 -2.75 9.16
C THR A 32 -6.39 -3.58 8.64
N GLY A 33 -6.70 -4.78 8.15
CA GLY A 33 -5.71 -5.68 7.54
C GLY A 33 -5.37 -5.31 6.10
N ILE A 34 -4.48 -6.08 5.48
CA ILE A 34 -4.01 -5.77 4.12
C ILE A 34 -5.10 -5.85 3.04
N LYS A 35 -6.01 -6.83 3.15
CA LYS A 35 -7.12 -7.04 2.21
C LYS A 35 -8.02 -5.81 2.02
N PRO A 36 -8.61 -5.23 3.09
CA PRO A 36 -9.43 -4.03 2.95
C PRO A 36 -8.62 -2.81 2.47
N ILE A 37 -7.33 -2.71 2.83
CA ILE A 37 -6.45 -1.65 2.33
C ILE A 37 -6.24 -1.82 0.82
N ALA A 38 -5.95 -3.02 0.34
CA ALA A 38 -5.76 -3.29 -1.08
C ALA A 38 -7.03 -2.99 -1.89
N ALA A 39 -8.20 -3.45 -1.42
CA ALA A 39 -9.47 -3.13 -2.04
C ALA A 39 -9.73 -1.61 -2.10
N MET A 40 -9.42 -0.88 -1.02
CA MET A 40 -9.54 0.58 -1.00
C MET A 40 -8.55 1.26 -1.95
N VAL A 41 -7.31 0.78 -2.06
CA VAL A 41 -6.32 1.31 -3.01
C VAL A 41 -6.80 1.13 -4.44
N GLN A 42 -7.29 -0.07 -4.79
CA GLN A 42 -7.87 -0.35 -6.11
C GLN A 42 -9.06 0.56 -6.40
N HIS A 43 -9.96 0.73 -5.42
CA HIS A 43 -11.10 1.63 -5.55
C HIS A 43 -10.66 3.09 -5.78
N LEU A 44 -9.69 3.60 -5.00
CA LEU A 44 -9.17 4.95 -5.16
C LEU A 44 -8.51 5.17 -6.53
N LEU A 45 -7.74 4.18 -7.00
CA LEU A 45 -7.09 4.25 -8.32
C LEU A 45 -8.11 4.31 -9.45
N SER A 46 -9.17 3.49 -9.37
CA SER A 46 -10.27 3.48 -10.34
C SER A 46 -11.11 4.76 -10.28
N ALA A 47 -11.45 5.23 -9.08
CA ALA A 47 -12.28 6.42 -8.88
C ALA A 47 -11.58 7.71 -9.34
N GLU A 48 -10.25 7.81 -9.19
CA GLU A 48 -9.48 8.96 -9.66
C GLU A 48 -9.09 8.87 -11.15
N GLY A 49 -9.56 7.85 -11.88
CA GLY A 49 -9.20 7.64 -13.29
C GLY A 49 -7.70 7.48 -13.52
N THR A 50 -6.96 7.12 -12.47
CA THR A 50 -5.49 7.01 -12.51
C THR A 50 -5.06 5.75 -13.27
N VAL A 51 -5.92 4.73 -13.29
CA VAL A 51 -5.81 3.52 -14.11
C VAL A 51 -6.73 3.60 -15.32
N ARG A 52 -6.25 3.08 -16.46
CA ARG A 52 -7.11 2.77 -17.60
C ARG A 52 -7.97 1.52 -17.32
N PRO A 53 -9.14 1.36 -17.95
CA PRO A 53 -10.03 0.22 -17.71
C PRO A 53 -9.41 -1.17 -17.94
N CYS A 54 -8.43 -1.27 -18.83
CA CYS A 54 -7.74 -2.52 -19.16
C CYS A 54 -6.43 -2.72 -18.37
N GLN A 55 -6.17 -1.89 -17.37
CA GLN A 55 -4.90 -1.86 -16.66
C GLN A 55 -4.92 -2.76 -15.43
N MET A 56 -3.81 -3.48 -15.22
CA MET A 56 -3.66 -4.32 -14.03
C MET A 56 -3.60 -3.45 -12.77
N LEU A 57 -4.50 -3.75 -11.84
CA LEU A 57 -4.58 -3.11 -10.54
C LEU A 57 -3.55 -3.71 -9.57
N PRO A 58 -3.06 -2.94 -8.58
CA PRO A 58 -2.15 -3.46 -7.57
C PRO A 58 -2.84 -4.55 -6.74
N ASP A 59 -2.15 -5.68 -6.59
CA ASP A 59 -2.56 -6.77 -5.71
C ASP A 59 -2.10 -6.54 -4.25
N GLU A 60 -2.36 -7.52 -3.39
CA GLU A 60 -1.96 -7.46 -1.98
C GLU A 60 -0.43 -7.38 -1.80
N ASP A 61 0.37 -8.01 -2.66
CA ASP A 61 1.83 -7.99 -2.57
C ASP A 61 2.42 -6.62 -2.89
N TRP A 62 1.85 -5.94 -3.89
CA TRP A 62 2.25 -4.57 -4.26
C TRP A 62 1.92 -3.58 -3.14
N VAL A 63 0.74 -3.75 -2.54
CA VAL A 63 0.30 -2.97 -1.38
C VAL A 63 1.17 -3.28 -0.17
N TYR A 64 1.52 -4.54 0.06
CA TYR A 64 2.44 -4.94 1.14
C TYR A 64 3.81 -4.29 0.99
N ALA A 65 4.38 -4.32 -0.22
CA ALA A 65 5.66 -3.67 -0.51
C ALA A 65 5.62 -2.16 -0.22
N SER A 66 4.51 -1.50 -0.56
CA SER A 66 4.28 -0.08 -0.25
C SER A 66 4.10 0.18 1.25
N LEU A 67 3.30 -0.63 1.94
CA LEU A 67 3.14 -0.57 3.39
C LEU A 67 4.49 -0.73 4.10
N SER A 68 5.30 -1.70 3.69
CA SER A 68 6.65 -1.93 4.24
C SER A 68 7.55 -0.70 4.07
N ARG A 69 7.51 -0.03 2.91
CA ARG A 69 8.24 1.24 2.69
C ARG A 69 7.72 2.36 3.60
N LEU A 70 6.40 2.51 3.73
CA LEU A 70 5.78 3.53 4.58
C LEU A 70 6.04 3.29 6.06
N ILE A 71 6.13 2.02 6.48
CA ILE A 71 6.54 1.63 7.84
C ILE A 71 8.00 1.99 8.09
N LYS A 72 8.91 1.68 7.15
CA LYS A 72 10.33 2.09 7.26
C LYS A 72 10.49 3.61 7.35
N LYS A 73 9.62 4.37 6.70
CA LYS A 73 9.56 5.84 6.78
C LYS A 73 8.89 6.38 8.05
N GLY A 74 8.34 5.51 8.92
CA GLY A 74 7.62 5.92 10.13
C GLY A 74 6.28 6.60 9.86
N ILE A 75 5.71 6.43 8.66
CA ILE A 75 4.41 7.04 8.28
C ILE A 75 3.25 6.12 8.66
N ILE A 76 3.47 4.80 8.62
CA ILE A 76 2.48 3.78 8.95
C ILE A 76 3.04 2.88 10.06
N GLU A 77 2.18 2.48 10.98
CA GLU A 77 2.46 1.49 12.00
C GLU A 77 1.79 0.16 11.65
N LYS A 78 2.52 -0.93 11.88
CA LYS A 78 2.03 -2.31 11.80
C LYS A 78 1.97 -2.86 13.22
N TYR A 79 0.83 -3.39 13.61
CA TYR A 79 0.65 -4.02 14.92
C TYR A 79 -0.25 -5.26 14.81
N VAL A 80 -0.23 -6.10 15.83
CA VAL A 80 -1.11 -7.28 15.92
C VAL A 80 -2.31 -6.90 16.77
N HIS A 81 -3.51 -7.09 16.23
CA HIS A 81 -4.72 -6.74 16.95
C HIS A 81 -5.10 -7.85 17.92
N GLU A 82 -5.10 -7.56 19.22
CA GLU A 82 -5.24 -8.52 20.31
C GLU A 82 -6.46 -9.43 20.17
N SER A 83 -7.64 -8.88 19.81
CA SER A 83 -8.87 -9.66 19.71
C SER A 83 -8.96 -10.57 18.49
N THR A 84 -8.16 -10.34 17.44
CA THR A 84 -8.27 -11.09 16.17
C THR A 84 -6.99 -11.84 15.81
N GLY A 85 -5.88 -11.59 16.51
CA GLY A 85 -4.54 -12.09 16.13
C GLY A 85 -4.04 -11.59 14.77
N GLY A 86 -4.83 -10.79 14.06
CA GLY A 86 -4.56 -10.32 12.71
C GLY A 86 -3.63 -9.11 12.71
N ILE A 87 -2.77 -9.06 11.70
CA ILE A 87 -1.94 -7.89 11.42
C ILE A 87 -2.85 -6.75 10.95
N ARG A 88 -2.72 -5.59 11.58
CA ARG A 88 -3.42 -4.37 11.19
C ARG A 88 -2.46 -3.21 10.99
N TYR A 89 -2.90 -2.24 10.20
CA TYR A 89 -2.14 -1.06 9.83
C TYR A 89 -2.90 0.21 10.18
N ARG A 90 -2.17 1.22 10.64
CA ARG A 90 -2.69 2.57 10.90
C ARG A 90 -1.66 3.63 10.54
N VAL A 91 -2.08 4.85 10.27
CA VAL A 91 -1.14 5.98 10.08
C VAL A 91 -0.51 6.31 11.43
N SER A 92 0.81 6.50 11.47
CA SER A 92 1.49 6.94 12.69
C SER A 92 1.10 8.39 12.99
N ALA A 93 0.67 8.66 14.22
CA ALA A 93 0.37 10.00 14.70
C ALA A 93 1.65 10.84 14.92
N TYR A 94 2.81 10.17 15.02
CA TYR A 94 4.10 10.78 15.27
C TYR A 94 5.01 10.47 14.07
N PRO A 95 5.20 11.39 13.11
CA PRO A 95 6.30 11.24 12.18
C PRO A 95 7.57 11.13 13.03
N ARG A 96 8.29 10.02 12.96
CA ARG A 96 9.58 9.89 13.66
C ARG A 96 10.43 11.09 13.24
N GLU A 97 10.59 12.06 14.13
CA GLU A 97 11.68 13.03 14.09
C GLU A 97 12.95 12.19 14.03
N GLN A 98 13.58 12.19 12.86
CA GLN A 98 14.84 11.49 12.65
C GLN A 98 15.88 12.19 13.52
N ARG A 99 16.24 11.54 14.63
CA ARG A 99 17.47 11.80 15.37
C ARG A 99 18.68 11.42 14.54
#